data_AF-A0A443YHH4-F1
#
_entry.id   AF-A0A443YHH4-F1
#
_cell.length_a   1.000
_cell.length_b   1.000
_cell.length_c   1.000
_cell.angle_alpha   90.00
_cell.angle_beta   90.00
_cell.angle_gamma   90.00
#
_symmetry.space_group_name_H-M   'P 1'
#
loop_
_entity.id
_entity.type
_entity.pdbx_description
1 polymer ?
#
loop_
_entity_poly.entity_id
_entity_poly.type
_entity_poly.pdbx_seq_one_letter_code
_entity_poly.pdbx_strand_id
1 'polypeptide(L)'
;MKKIALPLVFLALLGLCAPALAQSWNLSALKAQAAKAVPDGQMTNASADDAGAFVSIQAGDLNYQFTLASDQDPQMADAEQLDYQGRTAYFFEAMPGSGGLMILLDTEKSLTILLMPGMESETDLTAADMTAIVDNMDLEAL
;
A
#
# COMPACT_ATOMS: atom_id res chain seq x y z
N MET A 1 -19.51 54.05 36.11
CA MET A 1 -20.52 52.97 35.95
C MET A 1 -20.75 52.75 34.46
N LYS A 2 -20.70 51.47 34.01
CA LYS A 2 -21.20 50.90 32.73
C LYS A 2 -20.60 51.50 31.43
N LYS A 3 -19.59 50.90 30.80
CA LYS A 3 -19.59 49.70 29.92
C LYS A 3 -20.74 49.67 28.91
N ILE A 4 -20.44 49.95 27.64
CA ILE A 4 -21.01 49.22 26.49
C ILE A 4 -19.86 48.96 25.51
N ALA A 5 -19.33 47.76 25.61
CA ALA A 5 -18.45 47.15 24.63
C ALA A 5 -19.34 46.48 23.58
N LEU A 6 -19.12 46.79 22.31
CA LEU A 6 -19.48 45.87 21.24
C LEU A 6 -18.54 46.08 20.05
N PRO A 7 -17.42 45.35 20.00
CA PRO A 7 -16.79 45.09 18.72
C PRO A 7 -16.81 43.59 18.41
N LEU A 8 -17.04 43.31 17.13
CA LEU A 8 -16.49 42.17 16.39
C LEU A 8 -16.79 40.77 16.96
N VAL A 9 -17.97 40.26 16.65
CA VAL A 9 -18.19 38.81 16.50
C VAL A 9 -18.62 38.57 15.05
N PHE A 10 -17.70 38.77 14.10
CA PHE A 10 -17.93 38.42 12.69
C PHE A 10 -16.66 38.05 11.92
N LEU A 11 -15.65 37.51 12.62
CA LEU A 11 -14.41 37.04 12.00
C LEU A 11 -13.93 35.73 12.65
N ALA A 12 -14.83 34.75 12.75
CA ALA A 12 -14.51 33.39 13.23
C ALA A 12 -14.99 32.34 12.23
N LEU A 13 -14.80 32.60 10.92
CA LEU A 13 -15.34 31.74 9.84
C LEU A 13 -14.32 31.35 8.76
N LEU A 14 -13.02 31.55 8.99
CA LEU A 14 -11.96 31.16 8.04
C LEU A 14 -10.71 30.69 8.78
N GLY A 15 -10.84 29.61 9.56
CA GLY A 15 -9.74 29.13 10.42
C GLY A 15 -9.59 27.61 10.51
N LEU A 16 -10.22 26.83 9.63
CA LEU A 16 -10.00 25.39 9.53
C LEU A 16 -10.00 24.94 8.07
N CYS A 17 -9.20 25.60 7.22
CA CYS A 17 -8.49 24.81 6.22
C CYS A 17 -7.32 24.19 7.00
N ALA A 18 -7.58 23.07 7.66
CA ALA A 18 -6.49 22.11 7.81
C ALA A 18 -6.02 21.87 6.36
N PRO A 19 -4.75 22.11 6.00
CA PRO A 19 -4.25 21.42 4.84
C PRO A 19 -4.50 19.95 5.17
N ALA A 20 -5.38 19.28 4.41
CA ALA A 20 -5.22 17.87 4.21
C ALA A 20 -3.74 17.75 3.84
N LEU A 21 -2.93 17.25 4.76
CA LEU A 21 -1.55 16.89 4.47
C LEU A 21 -1.72 15.89 3.34
N ALA A 22 -1.52 16.33 2.11
CA ALA A 22 -1.49 15.43 0.97
C ALA A 22 -0.48 14.37 1.37
N GLN A 23 -0.97 13.16 1.65
CA GLN A 23 -0.16 12.06 2.10
C GLN A 23 0.69 11.72 0.88
N SER A 24 1.86 12.36 0.78
CA SER A 24 2.72 12.19 -0.38
C SER A 24 3.32 10.80 -0.26
N TRP A 25 2.74 9.83 -0.98
CA TRP A 25 3.24 8.47 -0.98
C TRP A 25 4.69 8.48 -1.46
N ASN A 26 5.58 7.86 -0.67
CA ASN A 26 7.00 7.85 -0.97
C ASN A 26 7.30 6.84 -2.10
N LEU A 27 6.96 7.22 -3.34
CA LEU A 27 7.17 6.39 -4.52
C LEU A 27 8.63 5.97 -4.67
N SER A 28 9.57 6.82 -4.27
CA SER A 28 11.00 6.50 -4.33
C SER A 28 11.37 5.35 -3.39
N ALA A 29 10.84 5.35 -2.17
CA ALA A 29 11.02 4.26 -1.23
C ALA A 29 10.34 2.97 -1.74
N LEU A 30 9.10 3.05 -2.23
CA LEU A 30 8.40 1.90 -2.80
C LEU A 30 9.17 1.27 -3.96
N LYS A 31 9.69 2.08 -4.89
CA LYS A 31 10.54 1.62 -5.99
C LYS A 31 11.79 0.91 -5.49
N ALA A 32 12.45 1.46 -4.48
CA ALA A 32 13.67 0.87 -3.92
C ALA A 32 13.39 -0.46 -3.22
N GLN A 33 12.31 -0.56 -2.43
CA GLN A 33 11.96 -1.81 -1.75
C GLN A 33 11.43 -2.87 -2.72
N ALA A 34 10.61 -2.49 -3.71
CA ALA A 34 10.14 -3.41 -4.76
C ALA A 34 11.30 -4.00 -5.57
N ALA A 35 12.34 -3.21 -5.85
CA ALA A 35 13.55 -3.70 -6.52
C ALA A 35 14.38 -4.67 -5.64
N LYS A 36 14.32 -4.56 -4.31
CA LYS A 36 14.93 -5.57 -3.41
C LYS A 36 14.10 -6.85 -3.36
N ALA A 37 12.77 -6.72 -3.38
CA ALA A 37 11.85 -7.84 -3.39
C ALA A 37 11.98 -8.69 -4.66
N VAL A 38 12.29 -8.05 -5.80
CA VAL A 38 12.41 -8.70 -7.12
C VAL A 38 13.72 -8.24 -7.80
N PRO A 39 14.89 -8.74 -7.36
CA PRO A 39 16.21 -8.22 -7.78
C PRO A 39 16.51 -8.40 -9.27
N ASP A 40 15.98 -9.46 -9.88
CA ASP A 40 16.15 -9.74 -11.31
C ASP A 40 15.00 -9.19 -12.17
N GLY A 41 14.09 -8.42 -11.56
CA GLY A 41 12.92 -7.86 -12.22
C GLY A 41 13.16 -6.54 -12.94
N GLN A 42 12.43 -6.32 -14.02
CA GLN A 42 12.38 -5.06 -14.73
C GLN A 42 11.14 -4.27 -14.34
N MET A 43 11.33 -3.09 -13.76
CA MET A 43 10.21 -2.17 -13.50
C MET A 43 9.60 -1.70 -14.82
N THR A 44 8.30 -1.93 -14.97
CA THR A 44 7.54 -1.60 -16.18
C THR A 44 6.72 -0.32 -16.01
N ASN A 45 6.27 -0.03 -14.79
CA ASN A 45 5.50 1.15 -14.47
C ASN A 45 5.69 1.56 -13.00
N ALA A 46 5.53 2.86 -12.71
CA ALA A 46 5.51 3.38 -11.35
C ALA A 46 4.82 4.75 -11.34
N SER A 47 3.87 4.95 -10.44
CA SER A 47 3.17 6.23 -10.30
C SER A 47 2.73 6.44 -8.86
N ALA A 48 2.49 7.70 -8.51
CA ALA A 48 1.84 8.09 -7.26
C ALA A 48 0.87 9.23 -7.53
N ASP A 49 -0.26 9.20 -6.84
CA ASP A 49 -1.29 10.24 -6.84
C ASP A 49 -1.82 10.45 -5.41
N ASP A 50 -2.96 11.11 -5.25
CA ASP A 50 -3.51 11.37 -3.92
C ASP A 50 -4.07 10.10 -3.23
N ALA A 51 -4.36 9.03 -3.99
CA ALA A 51 -4.95 7.80 -3.48
C ALA A 51 -3.91 6.75 -3.10
N GLY A 52 -2.75 6.73 -3.77
CA GLY A 52 -1.72 5.75 -3.48
C GLY A 52 -0.41 5.95 -4.25
N ALA A 53 0.52 5.04 -4.04
CA ALA A 53 1.64 4.80 -4.93
C ALA A 53 1.64 3.36 -5.40
N PHE A 54 2.02 3.11 -6.64
CA PHE A 54 2.24 1.75 -7.12
C PHE A 54 3.51 1.63 -7.94
N VAL A 55 4.05 0.40 -7.96
CA VAL A 55 5.19 -0.03 -8.75
C VAL A 55 4.85 -1.38 -9.37
N SER A 56 5.06 -1.52 -10.67
CA SER A 56 4.91 -2.78 -11.40
C SER A 56 6.27 -3.26 -11.88
N ILE A 57 6.57 -4.54 -11.67
CA ILE A 57 7.82 -5.21 -12.05
C ILE A 57 7.47 -6.50 -12.81
N GLN A 58 8.14 -6.71 -13.94
CA GLN A 58 8.10 -7.98 -14.67
C GLN A 58 9.38 -8.76 -14.41
N ALA A 59 9.29 -10.02 -14.00
CA ALA A 59 10.44 -10.93 -13.89
C ALA A 59 10.09 -12.29 -14.51
N GLY A 60 10.72 -12.63 -15.64
CA GLY A 60 10.33 -13.79 -16.42
C GLY A 60 8.86 -13.69 -16.85
N ASP A 61 8.08 -14.74 -16.54
CA ASP A 61 6.64 -14.80 -16.82
C ASP A 61 5.76 -14.26 -15.67
N LEU A 62 6.36 -13.68 -14.63
CA LEU A 62 5.66 -13.18 -13.45
C LEU A 62 5.56 -11.66 -13.45
N ASN A 63 4.37 -11.15 -13.15
CA ASN A 63 4.11 -9.73 -12.96
C ASN A 63 3.80 -9.44 -11.49
N TYR A 64 4.58 -8.52 -10.91
CA TYR A 64 4.46 -8.08 -9.54
C TYR A 64 3.94 -6.65 -9.52
N GLN A 65 2.90 -6.39 -8.74
CA GLN A 65 2.44 -5.04 -8.43
C GLN A 65 2.54 -4.80 -6.93
N PHE A 66 3.24 -3.75 -6.54
CA PHE A 66 3.33 -3.26 -5.17
C PHE A 66 2.54 -1.98 -5.06
N THR A 67 1.62 -1.90 -4.11
CA THR A 67 0.72 -0.74 -3.92
C THR A 67 0.79 -0.28 -2.48
N LEU A 68 1.08 1.00 -2.26
CA LEU A 68 0.83 1.69 -0.99
C LEU A 68 -0.49 2.43 -1.10
N ALA A 69 -1.38 2.19 -0.14
CA ALA A 69 -2.69 2.82 -0.07
C ALA A 69 -3.13 2.96 1.40
N SER A 70 -4.25 3.64 1.62
CA SER A 70 -4.87 3.77 2.94
C SER A 70 -5.90 2.68 3.25
N ASP A 71 -6.17 1.77 2.31
CA ASP A 71 -7.04 0.62 2.51
C ASP A 71 -6.50 -0.28 3.63
N GLN A 72 -7.37 -0.63 4.59
CA GLN A 72 -7.05 -1.51 5.72
C GLN A 72 -7.76 -2.86 5.63
N ASP A 73 -8.54 -3.07 4.57
CA ASP A 73 -9.32 -4.27 4.31
C ASP A 73 -9.05 -4.70 2.85
N PRO A 74 -8.67 -5.96 2.60
CA PRO A 74 -8.42 -6.44 1.25
C PRO A 74 -9.69 -6.47 0.37
N GLN A 75 -10.89 -6.41 0.95
CA GLN A 75 -12.18 -6.54 0.27
C GLN A 75 -12.35 -7.85 -0.51
N MET A 76 -11.63 -8.89 -0.09
CA MET A 76 -11.63 -10.23 -0.68
C MET A 76 -12.33 -11.21 0.26
N ALA A 77 -13.31 -11.95 -0.25
CA ALA A 77 -14.15 -12.83 0.57
C ALA A 77 -13.38 -14.05 1.12
N ASP A 78 -12.32 -14.44 0.44
CA ASP A 78 -11.40 -15.54 0.73
C ASP A 78 -10.14 -15.07 1.49
N ALA A 79 -10.07 -13.79 1.89
CA ALA A 79 -8.90 -13.28 2.60
C ALA A 79 -8.67 -14.00 3.93
N GLU A 80 -7.49 -14.60 4.07
CA GLU A 80 -7.02 -15.25 5.28
C GLU A 80 -6.10 -14.30 6.04
N GLN A 81 -6.51 -13.93 7.26
CA GLN A 81 -5.67 -13.12 8.14
C GLN A 81 -4.51 -13.95 8.69
N LEU A 82 -3.31 -13.37 8.67
CA LEU A 82 -2.09 -13.94 9.23
C LEU A 82 -1.29 -12.88 10.00
N ASP A 83 -0.42 -13.34 10.91
CA ASP A 83 0.56 -12.50 11.60
C ASP A 83 1.88 -12.54 10.83
N TYR A 84 2.34 -11.39 10.34
CA TYR A 84 3.61 -11.24 9.64
C TYR A 84 4.50 -10.26 10.40
N GLN A 85 5.56 -10.79 11.03
CA GLN A 85 6.54 -9.99 11.78
C GLN A 85 5.90 -9.05 12.83
N GLY A 86 4.81 -9.51 13.48
CA GLY A 86 4.08 -8.72 14.48
C GLY A 86 3.07 -7.72 13.90
N ARG A 87 2.77 -7.83 12.60
CA ARG A 87 1.83 -6.98 11.86
C ARG A 87 0.68 -7.83 11.35
N THR A 88 -0.52 -7.26 11.34
CA THR A 88 -1.66 -7.87 10.67
C THR A 88 -1.41 -7.88 9.16
N ALA A 89 -1.58 -9.05 8.55
CA ALA A 89 -1.55 -9.21 7.11
C ALA A 89 -2.71 -10.10 6.65
N TYR A 90 -3.01 -10.05 5.36
CA TYR A 90 -4.05 -10.81 4.70
C TYR A 90 -3.50 -11.44 3.43
N PHE A 91 -3.60 -12.75 3.34
CA PHE A 91 -3.35 -13.50 2.10
C PHE A 91 -4.67 -13.75 1.39
N PHE A 92 -4.69 -13.63 0.06
CA PHE A 92 -5.90 -13.83 -0.75
C PHE A 92 -5.55 -14.16 -2.20
N GLU A 93 -6.50 -14.68 -2.96
CA GLU A 93 -6.37 -14.93 -4.38
C GLU A 93 -7.16 -13.89 -5.18
N ALA A 94 -6.48 -12.92 -5.82
CA ALA A 94 -7.15 -11.85 -6.58
C ALA A 94 -7.88 -12.38 -7.84
N MET A 95 -7.35 -13.44 -8.41
CA MET A 95 -7.86 -14.20 -9.56
C MET A 95 -7.20 -15.60 -9.59
N PRO A 96 -7.78 -16.58 -10.29
CA PRO A 96 -7.24 -17.94 -10.35
C PRO A 96 -5.73 -17.99 -10.67
N GLY A 97 -4.95 -18.61 -9.78
CA GLY A 97 -3.49 -18.77 -9.89
C GLY A 97 -2.68 -17.54 -9.44
N SER A 98 -3.31 -16.48 -8.95
CA SER A 98 -2.60 -15.29 -8.44
C SER A 98 -2.41 -15.34 -6.92
N GLY A 99 -1.42 -14.60 -6.43
CA GLY A 99 -1.17 -14.43 -5.01
C GLY A 99 -1.33 -12.96 -4.62
N GLY A 100 -2.12 -12.69 -3.60
CA GLY A 100 -2.30 -11.38 -3.00
C GLY A 100 -1.83 -11.38 -1.55
N LEU A 101 -1.08 -10.36 -1.15
CA LEU A 101 -0.67 -10.14 0.24
C LEU A 101 -0.84 -8.66 0.58
N MET A 102 -1.73 -8.36 1.50
CA MET A 102 -1.87 -7.03 2.11
C MET A 102 -1.25 -7.06 3.51
N ILE A 103 -0.37 -6.11 3.83
CA ILE A 103 0.24 -5.94 5.15
C ILE A 103 -0.13 -4.56 5.67
N LEU A 104 -0.66 -4.49 6.89
CA LEU A 104 -0.93 -3.22 7.54
C LEU A 104 0.39 -2.65 8.09
N LEU A 105 0.84 -1.54 7.51
CA LEU A 105 2.08 -0.87 7.90
C LEU A 105 1.88 0.03 9.12
N ASP A 106 0.73 0.67 9.20
CA ASP A 106 0.26 1.41 10.37
C ASP A 106 -1.27 1.55 10.28
N THR A 107 -1.87 2.42 11.10
CA THR A 107 -3.32 2.63 11.13
C THR A 107 -3.89 3.35 9.90
N GLU A 108 -3.03 3.94 9.07
CA GLU A 108 -3.39 4.77 7.91
C GLU A 108 -2.79 4.25 6.59
N LYS A 109 -1.90 3.26 6.64
CA LYS A 109 -1.15 2.76 5.49
C LYS A 109 -1.10 1.24 5.44
N SER A 110 -1.28 0.69 4.25
CA SER A 110 -1.00 -0.71 3.93
C SER A 110 -0.06 -0.83 2.73
N LEU A 111 0.61 -1.98 2.64
CA LEU A 111 1.30 -2.45 1.45
C LEU A 111 0.54 -3.65 0.90
N THR A 112 0.07 -3.55 -0.33
CA THR A 112 -0.53 -4.68 -1.07
C THR A 112 0.39 -5.12 -2.19
N ILE A 113 0.67 -6.41 -2.24
CA ILE A 113 1.46 -7.06 -3.28
C ILE A 113 0.56 -8.02 -4.03
N LEU A 114 0.49 -7.86 -5.34
CA LEU A 114 -0.17 -8.79 -6.25
C LEU A 114 0.90 -9.44 -7.11
N LEU A 115 0.93 -10.77 -7.12
CA LEU A 115 1.73 -11.58 -8.01
C LEU A 115 0.79 -12.30 -8.96
N MET A 116 0.86 -11.92 -10.24
CA MET A 116 0.10 -12.51 -11.31
C MET A 116 1.04 -13.31 -12.20
N PRO A 117 0.87 -14.62 -12.32
CA PRO A 117 1.67 -15.37 -13.25
C PRO A 117 1.15 -15.23 -14.69
N GLY A 118 2.01 -15.50 -15.66
CA GLY A 118 1.65 -15.52 -17.08
C GLY A 118 0.61 -16.60 -17.39
N MET A 119 -0.04 -16.48 -18.56
CA MET A 119 -1.19 -17.31 -18.97
C MET A 119 -0.94 -18.82 -19.01
N GLU A 120 0.31 -19.27 -18.99
CA GLU A 120 0.68 -20.70 -19.04
C GLU A 120 1.17 -21.26 -17.69
N SER A 121 1.13 -20.47 -16.62
CA SER A 121 1.53 -20.94 -15.29
C SER A 121 0.38 -21.65 -14.59
N GLU A 122 0.63 -22.89 -14.16
CA GLU A 122 -0.24 -23.65 -13.24
C GLU A 122 0.25 -23.56 -11.79
N THR A 123 1.00 -22.51 -11.44
CA THR A 123 1.56 -22.36 -10.10
C THR A 123 0.52 -21.77 -9.15
N ASP A 124 0.09 -22.56 -8.18
CA ASP A 124 -0.68 -22.06 -7.04
C ASP A 124 0.28 -21.29 -6.12
N LEU A 125 0.02 -20.00 -5.95
CA LEU A 125 0.81 -19.13 -5.07
C LEU A 125 0.29 -19.25 -3.65
N THR A 126 1.20 -19.45 -2.69
CA THR A 126 0.85 -19.60 -1.28
C THR A 126 1.18 -18.34 -0.47
N ALA A 127 0.63 -18.25 0.74
CA ALA A 127 1.01 -17.20 1.69
C ALA A 127 2.53 -17.18 1.93
N ALA A 128 3.18 -18.36 1.98
CA ALA A 128 4.62 -18.46 2.19
C ALA A 128 5.42 -17.84 1.02
N ASP A 129 4.98 -18.10 -0.22
CA ASP A 129 5.60 -17.52 -1.42
C ASP A 129 5.47 -15.99 -1.40
N MET A 130 4.28 -15.49 -1.03
CA MET A 130 4.06 -14.05 -0.95
C MET A 130 4.87 -13.39 0.17
N THR A 131 4.99 -14.02 1.34
CA THR A 131 5.82 -13.47 2.44
C THR A 131 7.31 -13.48 2.10
N ALA A 132 7.79 -14.48 1.35
CA ALA A 132 9.20 -14.54 0.93
C ALA A 132 9.61 -13.37 0.02
N ILE A 133 8.66 -12.81 -0.75
CA ILE A 133 8.87 -11.58 -1.52
C ILE A 133 9.17 -10.41 -0.57
N VAL A 134 8.41 -10.32 0.53
CA VAL A 134 8.49 -9.21 1.49
C VAL A 134 9.67 -9.33 2.45
N ASP A 135 10.17 -10.54 2.70
CA ASP A 135 11.33 -10.75 3.59
C ASP A 135 12.59 -9.99 3.14
N ASN A 136 12.67 -9.63 1.86
CA ASN A 136 13.78 -8.83 1.30
C ASN A 136 13.55 -7.30 1.38
N MET A 137 12.37 -6.88 1.85
CA MET A 137 11.98 -5.48 1.97
C MET A 137 12.22 -4.97 3.39
N ASP A 138 12.57 -3.70 3.48
CA ASP A 138 12.51 -2.95 4.74
C ASP A 138 11.16 -2.21 4.81
N LEU A 139 10.22 -2.78 5.55
CA LEU A 139 8.87 -2.25 5.70
C LEU A 139 8.80 -0.93 6.48
N GLU A 140 9.78 -0.65 7.34
CA GLU A 140 9.83 0.61 8.11
C GLU A 140 10.21 1.81 7.21
N ALA A 141 10.77 1.53 6.03
CA ALA A 141 11.10 2.54 5.05
C ALA A 141 9.92 2.97 4.18
N LEU A 142 8.73 2.37 4.33
CA LEU A 142 7.56 2.57 3.47
C LEU A 142 6.51 3.53 4.05
#